data_AF-A0A7C9A7V9-F1
#
_entry.id   AF-A0A7C9A7V9-F1
#
_cell.length_a   1.000
_cell.length_b   1.000
_cell.length_c   1.000
_cell.angle_alpha   90.00
_cell.angle_beta   90.00
_cell.angle_gamma   90.00
#
_symmetry.space_group_name_H-M   'P 1'
#
loop_
_entity.id
_entity.type
_entity.pdbx_description
1 polymer ?
#
loop_
_entity_poly.entity_id
_entity_poly.type
_entity_poly.pdbx_seq_one_letter_code
_entity_poly.pdbx_strand_id
1 'polypeptide(L)'
;FKYLGSMVEERGDIDDDISHRIKVGWQKWRKAAGVLCDKRIPFRLKGRVYRMVIRPALLYGAECWQIKKTQVQRLMVAEMRMIRWMCGFTRLDRIRNVAIRERVGVAPLEDKLRES
;
A
#
# COMPACT_ATOMS: atom_id res chain seq x y z
N PHE A 1 0.06 16.84 15.68
CA PHE A 1 1.21 17.48 14.99
C PHE A 1 2.09 16.41 14.35
N LYS A 2 2.97 16.76 13.39
CA LYS A 2 3.85 15.78 12.73
C LYS A 2 5.15 15.60 13.54
N TYR A 3 5.45 14.37 13.93
CA TYR A 3 6.68 14.02 14.66
C TYR A 3 7.29 12.75 14.07
N LEU A 4 8.59 12.79 13.71
CA LEU A 4 9.32 11.66 13.09
C LEU A 4 8.61 11.02 11.89
N GLY A 5 7.86 11.81 11.13
CA GLY A 5 7.10 11.33 9.99
C GLY A 5 5.75 10.71 10.32
N SER A 6 5.37 10.59 11.59
CA SER A 6 4.06 10.14 12.07
C SER A 6 3.19 11.31 12.52
N MET A 7 1.87 11.17 12.39
CA MET A 7 0.89 12.12 12.92
C MET A 7 0.56 11.74 14.36
N VAL A 8 0.98 12.57 15.31
CA VAL A 8 0.67 12.40 16.73
C VAL A 8 -0.58 13.22 17.04
N GLU A 9 -1.63 12.54 17.47
CA GLU A 9 -2.89 13.13 17.92
C GLU A 9 -3.03 13.00 19.45
N GLU A 10 -3.55 14.04 20.10
CA GLU A 10 -3.71 14.12 21.56
C GLU A 10 -4.61 13.01 22.13
N ARG A 11 -5.56 12.50 21.31
CA ARG A 11 -6.47 11.40 21.67
C ARG A 11 -5.93 10.01 21.32
N GLY A 12 -4.76 9.92 20.70
CA GLY A 12 -4.15 8.66 20.28
C GLY A 12 -4.86 7.94 19.13
N ASP A 13 -5.69 8.64 18.34
CA ASP A 13 -6.26 8.05 17.12
C ASP A 13 -5.19 8.00 16.01
N ILE A 14 -5.23 6.92 15.24
CA ILE A 14 -4.27 6.61 14.18
C ILE A 14 -4.84 6.90 12.79
N ASP A 15 -6.10 7.37 12.69
CA ASP A 15 -6.77 7.64 11.41
C ASP A 15 -6.05 8.70 10.58
N ASP A 16 -5.51 9.74 11.23
CA ASP A 16 -4.70 10.77 10.59
C ASP A 16 -3.35 10.21 10.11
N ASP A 17 -2.71 9.36 10.92
CA ASP A 17 -1.44 8.75 10.53
C ASP A 17 -1.64 7.78 9.34
N ILE A 18 -2.69 6.97 9.35
CA ILE A 18 -3.04 6.09 8.23
C ILE A 18 -3.31 6.90 6.96
N SER A 19 -4.08 7.99 7.07
CA SER A 19 -4.34 8.89 5.94
C SER A 19 -3.05 9.50 5.41
N HIS A 20 -2.14 9.89 6.31
CA HIS A 20 -0.81 10.36 5.98
C HIS A 20 0.00 9.29 5.25
N ARG A 21 0.05 8.05 5.76
CA ARG A 21 0.77 6.92 5.13
C ARG A 21 0.25 6.58 3.76
N ILE A 22 -1.08 6.55 3.58
CA ILE A 22 -1.68 6.34 2.26
C ILE A 22 -1.23 7.43 1.28
N LYS A 23 -1.21 8.70 1.72
CA LYS A 23 -0.72 9.82 0.90
C LYS A 23 0.76 9.67 0.55
N VAL A 24 1.61 9.32 1.52
CA VAL A 24 3.05 9.09 1.28
C VAL A 24 3.27 7.89 0.35
N GLY A 25 2.51 6.81 0.52
CA GLY A 25 2.52 5.65 -0.38
C GLY A 25 2.17 6.05 -1.82
N TRP A 26 1.15 6.89 -2.03
CA TRP A 26 0.81 7.42 -3.35
C TRP A 26 1.90 8.31 -3.94
N GLN A 27 2.58 9.11 -3.12
CA GLN A 27 3.72 9.92 -3.58
C GLN A 27 4.88 9.04 -4.04
N LYS A 28 5.20 7.98 -3.30
CA LYS A 28 6.21 6.98 -3.70
C LYS A 28 5.81 6.25 -4.96
N TRP A 29 4.55 5.85 -5.09
CA TRP A 29 3.99 5.25 -6.31
C TRP A 29 4.15 6.19 -7.51
N ARG A 30 3.78 7.47 -7.36
CA ARG A 30 3.87 8.46 -8.44
C ARG A 30 5.32 8.70 -8.89
N LYS A 31 6.27 8.71 -7.96
CA LYS A 31 7.71 8.79 -8.30
C LYS A 31 8.21 7.56 -9.06
N ALA A 32 7.66 6.38 -8.77
CA ALA A 32 7.98 5.14 -9.46
C ALA A 32 7.13 4.89 -10.72
N ALA A 33 6.27 5.84 -11.11
CA ALA A 33 5.31 5.65 -12.19
C ALA A 33 5.95 5.30 -13.55
N GLY A 34 7.16 5.78 -13.83
CA GLY A 34 7.88 5.43 -15.06
C GLY A 34 8.06 3.92 -15.24
N VAL A 35 8.36 3.19 -14.16
CA VAL A 35 8.49 1.72 -14.18
C VAL A 35 7.13 1.04 -14.00
N LEU A 36 6.29 1.59 -13.11
CA LEU A 36 5.02 0.96 -12.74
C LEU A 36 3.95 1.06 -13.83
N CYS A 37 3.93 2.14 -14.62
CA CYS A 37 2.96 2.35 -15.68
C CYS A 37 3.44 1.83 -17.05
N ASP A 38 4.72 1.47 -17.20
CA ASP A 38 5.22 0.89 -18.44
C ASP A 38 4.66 -0.51 -18.66
N LYS A 39 3.99 -0.74 -19.80
CA LYS A 39 3.38 -2.02 -20.16
C LYS A 39 4.41 -3.10 -20.51
N ARG A 40 5.64 -2.71 -20.87
CA ARG A 40 6.73 -3.63 -21.23
C ARG A 40 7.36 -4.30 -20.01
N ILE A 41 7.19 -3.70 -18.83
CA ILE A 41 7.75 -4.21 -17.58
C ILE A 41 6.89 -5.37 -17.05
N PRO A 42 7.50 -6.56 -16.80
CA PRO A 42 6.77 -7.70 -16.27
C PRO A 42 6.13 -7.42 -14.91
N PHE A 43 4.94 -7.98 -14.64
CA PHE A 43 4.22 -7.79 -13.38
C PHE A 43 5.03 -8.17 -12.14
N ARG A 44 5.85 -9.21 -12.22
CA ARG A 44 6.75 -9.62 -11.12
C ARG A 44 7.80 -8.57 -10.78
N LEU A 45 8.31 -7.83 -11.77
CA LEU A 45 9.24 -6.73 -11.52
C LEU A 45 8.51 -5.53 -10.90
N LYS A 46 7.32 -5.19 -11.41
CA LYS A 46 6.47 -4.16 -10.80
C LYS A 46 6.15 -4.48 -9.34
N GLY A 47 5.88 -5.76 -9.03
CA GLY A 47 5.67 -6.24 -7.66
C GLY A 47 6.88 -6.09 -6.76
N ARG A 48 8.10 -6.32 -7.27
CA ARG A 48 9.35 -6.04 -6.55
C ARG A 48 9.49 -4.55 -6.23
N VAL A 49 9.26 -3.67 -7.21
CA VAL A 49 9.29 -2.22 -7.00
C VAL A 49 8.28 -1.79 -5.95
N TYR A 50 7.04 -2.31 -6.00
CA TYR A 50 6.04 -2.04 -4.98
C TYR A 50 6.52 -2.46 -3.58
N ARG A 51 7.05 -3.68 -3.46
CA ARG A 51 7.54 -4.23 -2.19
C ARG A 51 8.70 -3.40 -1.61
N MET A 52 9.59 -2.89 -2.46
CA MET A 52 10.77 -2.14 -2.02
C MET A 52 10.49 -0.66 -1.71
N VAL A 53 9.61 -0.01 -2.48
CA VAL A 53 9.50 1.46 -2.46
C VAL A 53 8.20 1.95 -1.82
N ILE A 54 7.10 1.22 -2.03
CA ILE A 54 5.76 1.69 -1.69
C ILE A 54 5.29 1.05 -0.38
N ARG A 55 5.46 -0.27 -0.25
CA ARG A 55 5.04 -1.01 0.94
C ARG A 55 5.67 -0.47 2.23
N PRO A 56 6.99 -0.20 2.32
CA PRO A 56 7.57 0.36 3.54
C PRO A 56 7.00 1.74 3.88
N ALA A 57 6.64 2.54 2.88
CA ALA A 57 6.03 3.85 3.10
C ALA A 57 4.60 3.76 3.64
N LEU A 58 3.86 2.71 3.29
CA LEU A 58 2.52 2.44 3.81
C LEU A 58 2.57 1.87 5.24
N LEU A 59 3.59 1.06 5.55
CA LEU A 59 3.72 0.34 6.81
C LEU A 59 4.55 1.05 7.88
N TYR A 60 5.14 2.20 7.56
CA TYR A 60 5.94 2.92 8.55
C TYR A 60 5.09 3.28 9.77
N GLY A 61 5.59 2.95 10.97
CA GLY A 61 4.91 3.20 12.23
C GLY A 61 3.80 2.19 12.57
N ALA A 62 3.61 1.15 11.75
CA ALA A 62 2.58 0.14 11.99
C ALA A 62 2.78 -0.65 13.30
N GLU A 63 4.02 -0.87 13.71
CA GLU A 63 4.38 -1.52 14.98
C GLU A 63 3.87 -0.74 16.21
N CYS A 64 3.66 0.57 16.07
CA CYS A 64 3.21 1.44 17.16
C CYS A 64 1.70 1.72 17.13
N TRP A 65 0.97 1.19 16.14
CA TRP A 65 -0.45 1.43 16.00
C TRP A 65 -1.26 0.45 16.85
N GLN A 66 -2.22 0.95 17.63
CA GLN A 66 -3.33 0.12 18.10
C GLN A 66 -4.34 -0.07 16.97
N ILE A 67 -4.05 -1.03 16.10
CA ILE A 67 -4.73 -1.20 14.83
C ILE A 67 -6.17 -1.71 15.00
N LYS A 68 -7.15 -0.93 14.53
CA LYS A 68 -8.55 -1.38 14.36
C LYS A 68 -8.74 -2.06 13.00
N LYS A 69 -9.70 -2.99 12.89
CA LYS A 69 -10.03 -3.68 11.62
C LYS A 69 -10.41 -2.70 10.49
N THR A 70 -11.14 -1.64 10.81
CA THR A 70 -11.54 -0.59 9.85
C THR A 70 -10.34 0.12 9.25
N GLN A 71 -9.31 0.34 10.06
CA GLN A 71 -8.06 1.00 9.71
C GLN A 71 -7.18 0.13 8.81
N VAL A 72 -7.04 -1.16 9.13
CA VAL A 72 -6.41 -2.15 8.23
C VAL A 72 -7.10 -2.17 6.87
N GLN A 73 -8.44 -2.18 6.87
CA GLN A 73 -9.21 -2.24 5.64
C GLN A 73 -8.93 -1.02 4.74
N ARG A 74 -8.75 0.18 5.30
CA ARG A 74 -8.38 1.39 4.53
C ARG A 74 -7.02 1.23 3.85
N LEU A 75 -6.02 0.69 4.55
CA LEU A 75 -4.70 0.41 3.98
C LEU A 75 -4.77 -0.68 2.89
N MET A 76 -5.51 -1.75 3.11
CA MET A 76 -5.69 -2.84 2.14
C MET A 76 -6.40 -2.35 0.87
N VAL A 77 -7.40 -1.48 1.00
CA VAL A 77 -8.09 -0.86 -0.14
C VAL A 77 -7.14 0.04 -0.92
N ALA A 78 -6.34 0.86 -0.24
CA ALA A 78 -5.33 1.70 -0.87
C ALA A 78 -4.26 0.86 -1.60
N GLU A 79 -3.73 -0.19 -0.97
CA GLU A 79 -2.80 -1.16 -1.58
C GLU A 79 -3.41 -1.72 -2.87
N MET A 80 -4.61 -2.30 -2.80
CA MET A 80 -5.20 -2.95 -3.97
C MET A 80 -5.48 -1.97 -5.10
N ARG A 81 -5.82 -0.71 -4.78
CA ARG A 81 -5.98 0.34 -5.79
C ARG A 81 -4.66 0.63 -6.49
N MET A 82 -3.55 0.76 -5.75
CA MET A 82 -2.21 0.95 -6.33
C MET A 82 -1.78 -0.23 -7.20
N ILE A 83 -1.98 -1.48 -6.71
CA ILE A 83 -1.61 -2.71 -7.41
C ILE A 83 -2.41 -2.90 -8.70
N ARG A 84 -3.72 -2.62 -8.66
CA ARG A 84 -4.57 -2.67 -9.86
C ARG A 84 -4.11 -1.65 -10.90
N TRP A 85 -3.84 -0.42 -10.48
CA TRP A 85 -3.45 0.65 -11.40
C TRP A 85 -2.11 0.37 -12.08
N MET A 86 -1.08 -0.03 -11.35
CA MET A 86 0.23 -0.39 -11.95
C MET A 86 0.14 -1.57 -12.93
N CYS A 87 -0.86 -2.44 -12.78
CA CYS A 87 -1.08 -3.55 -13.71
C CYS A 87 -2.08 -3.23 -14.83
N GLY A 88 -2.69 -2.04 -14.82
CA GLY A 88 -3.73 -1.66 -15.78
C GLY A 88 -5.06 -2.40 -15.61
N PHE A 89 -5.29 -3.04 -14.45
CA PHE A 89 -6.55 -3.76 -14.19
C PHE A 89 -7.62 -2.82 -13.65
N THR A 90 -8.79 -2.88 -14.26
CA THR A 90 -10.00 -2.17 -13.86
C THR A 90 -10.98 -3.12 -13.15
N ARG A 91 -12.13 -2.59 -12.72
CA ARG A 91 -13.23 -3.42 -12.21
C ARG A 91 -13.90 -4.26 -13.31
N LEU A 92 -13.83 -3.80 -14.57
CA LEU A 92 -14.47 -4.47 -15.71
C LEU A 92 -13.81 -5.79 -16.06
N ASP A 93 -12.52 -5.96 -15.75
CA ASP A 93 -11.78 -7.19 -15.99
C ASP A 93 -12.27 -8.36 -15.12
N ARG A 94 -13.07 -8.08 -14.06
CA ARG A 94 -13.64 -9.08 -13.13
C ARG A 94 -12.61 -10.05 -12.53
N ILE A 95 -11.33 -9.66 -12.48
CA ILE A 95 -10.25 -10.45 -11.89
C ILE A 95 -10.30 -10.31 -10.36
N ARG A 96 -10.28 -11.42 -9.64
CA ARG A 96 -10.23 -11.46 -8.16
C ARG A 96 -8.93 -10.85 -7.64
N ASN A 97 -9.00 -10.17 -6.49
CA ASN A 97 -7.82 -9.53 -5.87
C ASN A 97 -6.68 -10.53 -5.58
N VAL A 98 -7.03 -11.77 -5.19
CA VAL A 98 -6.06 -12.85 -4.94
C VAL A 98 -5.25 -13.16 -6.20
N ALA A 99 -5.90 -13.31 -7.36
CA ALA A 99 -5.22 -13.59 -8.63
C ALA A 99 -4.32 -12.43 -9.07
N ILE A 100 -4.70 -11.18 -8.79
CA ILE A 100 -3.83 -10.02 -9.08
C ILE A 100 -2.58 -10.06 -8.21
N ARG A 101 -2.72 -10.32 -6.92
CA ARG A 101 -1.60 -10.45 -5.98
C ARG A 101 -0.64 -11.56 -6.37
N GLU A 102 -1.16 -12.70 -6.81
CA GLU A 102 -0.38 -13.83 -7.30
C GLU A 102 0.43 -13.46 -8.55
N ARG A 103 -0.21 -12.83 -9.55
CA ARG A 103 0.46 -12.36 -10.78
C ARG A 103 1.61 -11.40 -10.50
N VAL A 104 1.41 -10.49 -9.54
CA VAL A 104 2.40 -9.48 -9.15
C VAL A 104 3.44 -10.04 -8.17
N GLY A 105 3.14 -11.15 -7.49
CA GLY A 105 4.02 -11.78 -6.50
C GLY A 105 4.08 -11.00 -5.19
N VAL A 106 2.96 -10.46 -4.73
CA VAL A 106 2.88 -9.61 -3.53
C VAL A 106 1.89 -10.23 -2.55
N ALA A 107 2.38 -10.64 -1.37
CA ALA A 107 1.54 -11.10 -0.27
C ALA A 107 0.61 -9.97 0.22
N PRO A 108 -0.59 -10.26 0.76
CA PRO A 108 -1.44 -9.26 1.40
C PRO A 108 -0.70 -8.36 2.40
N LEU A 109 -1.08 -7.08 2.46
CA LEU A 109 -0.53 -6.14 3.45
C LEU A 109 -0.89 -6.53 4.90
N GLU A 110 -2.07 -7.13 5.11
CA GLU A 110 -2.52 -7.61 6.42
C GLU A 110 -1.57 -8.65 7.01
N ASP A 111 -1.10 -9.61 6.21
CA ASP A 111 -0.15 -10.62 6.66
C ASP A 111 1.13 -9.95 7.18
N LYS A 112 1.58 -8.88 6.52
CA LYS A 112 2.76 -8.11 6.97
C LYS A 112 2.52 -7.28 8.21
N LEU A 113 1.30 -6.79 8.42
CA LEU A 113 0.92 -6.10 9.66
C LEU A 113 0.89 -7.06 10.86
N ARG A 114 0.63 -8.35 10.66
CA ARG A 114 0.65 -9.37 11.72
C ARG A 114 2.06 -9.88 12.05
N GLU A 115 2.98 -9.78 11.10
CA GLU A 115 4.39 -10.17 11.27
C GLU A 115 5.25 -9.07 11.93
N SER A 116 4.73 -7.82 12.00
CA SER A 116 5.46 -6.66 12.55
C SER A 116 5.29 -6.54 14.06
#